data_AF-A0A956H948-F1
#
_entry.id   AF-A0A956H948-F1
#
_cell.length_a   1.000
_cell.length_b   1.000
_cell.length_c   1.000
_cell.angle_alpha   90.00
_cell.angle_beta   90.00
_cell.angle_gamma   90.00
#
_symmetry.space_group_name_H-M   'P 1'
#
loop_
_entity.id
_entity.type
_entity.pdbx_description
1 polymer ?
#
loop_
_entity_poly.entity_id
_entity_poly.type
_entity_poly.pdbx_seq_one_letter_code
_entity_poly.pdbx_strand_id
1 'polypeptide(L)'
;MGTTTTDTATTDTGGEPECSAADQCMLVNDCCQCSAAPVGEEQPPCEQNCLQPSCDGLLGAGVAAADCRLGQCVLAPLSCNTNEVLCDILEPPPCEGGLVRSVVDGCYGSCVSPTLCATLPFACDASTCGAGWFCVQSQSGAPSLCAPLPAGCGDSPSCGCVGGFFAEVCNGGCSEASFGLLCEDGG
;
A
#
# COMPACT_ATOMS: atom_id res chain seq x y z
N MET A 1 40.89 -31.77 -22.71
CA MET A 1 41.18 -30.68 -21.75
C MET A 1 40.64 -29.41 -22.38
N GLY A 2 39.47 -28.88 -22.07
CA GLY A 2 38.66 -28.96 -20.87
C GLY A 2 38.68 -27.59 -20.19
N THR A 3 37.74 -26.72 -20.54
CA THR A 3 37.18 -25.66 -19.69
C THR A 3 35.91 -25.15 -20.37
N THR A 4 34.77 -25.71 -19.95
CA THR A 4 33.46 -25.14 -20.20
C THR A 4 33.24 -24.08 -19.12
N THR A 5 33.16 -22.81 -19.51
CA THR A 5 32.72 -21.73 -18.63
C THR A 5 31.20 -21.86 -18.50
N THR A 6 30.74 -22.24 -17.31
CA THR A 6 29.32 -22.14 -16.94
C THR A 6 29.09 -20.71 -16.46
N ASP A 7 28.63 -19.85 -17.37
CA ASP A 7 27.99 -18.60 -16.98
C ASP A 7 26.67 -18.95 -16.29
N THR A 8 26.63 -18.75 -14.98
CA THR A 8 25.37 -18.77 -14.22
C THR A 8 24.67 -17.45 -14.53
N ALA A 9 23.73 -17.51 -15.48
CA ALA A 9 22.75 -16.46 -15.65
C ALA A 9 21.78 -16.55 -14.46
N THR A 10 21.87 -15.62 -13.52
CA THR A 10 20.78 -15.35 -12.58
C THR A 10 19.68 -14.66 -13.38
N THR A 11 18.80 -15.45 -14.01
CA THR A 11 17.48 -14.97 -14.43
C THR A 11 16.62 -14.88 -13.19
N ASP A 12 16.57 -13.71 -12.60
CA ASP A 12 15.51 -13.35 -11.66
C ASP A 12 14.71 -12.20 -12.29
N THR A 13 13.71 -12.56 -13.09
CA THR A 13 12.78 -11.62 -13.73
C THR A 13 11.33 -11.99 -13.47
N GLY A 14 11.08 -12.71 -12.38
CA GLY A 14 9.74 -12.98 -11.87
C GLY A 14 9.80 -13.06 -10.36
N GLY A 15 9.85 -11.90 -9.70
CA GLY A 15 9.94 -11.84 -8.24
C GLY A 15 8.77 -12.58 -7.61
N GLU A 16 9.08 -13.52 -6.71
CA GLU A 16 8.06 -14.18 -5.89
C GLU A 16 7.40 -13.18 -4.93
N PRO A 17 6.14 -13.41 -4.53
CA PRO A 17 5.51 -12.60 -3.51
C PRO A 17 6.29 -12.69 -2.20
N GLU A 18 6.45 -11.55 -1.54
CA GLU A 18 7.08 -11.40 -0.23
C GLU A 18 6.26 -12.08 0.87
N CYS A 19 4.93 -12.12 0.70
CA CYS A 19 4.00 -12.62 1.69
C CYS A 19 2.75 -13.24 1.03
N SER A 20 2.01 -13.97 1.84
CA SER A 20 0.68 -14.52 1.54
C SER A 20 -0.33 -14.24 2.66
N ALA A 21 0.16 -13.78 3.82
CA ALA A 21 -0.64 -13.41 4.98
C ALA A 21 0.10 -12.37 5.84
N ALA A 22 -0.65 -11.60 6.63
CA ALA A 22 -0.14 -10.51 7.44
C ALA A 22 0.91 -10.94 8.48
N ASP A 23 0.85 -12.18 8.98
CA ASP A 23 1.81 -12.72 9.97
C ASP A 23 3.21 -12.98 9.39
N GLN A 24 3.35 -12.90 8.07
CA GLN A 24 4.63 -12.93 7.36
C GLN A 24 5.24 -11.52 7.19
N CYS A 25 4.52 -10.48 7.63
CA CYS A 25 4.99 -9.11 7.61
C CYS A 25 5.21 -8.59 9.04
N MET A 26 6.26 -7.80 9.21
CA MET A 26 6.57 -7.10 10.45
C MET A 26 6.55 -5.59 10.23
N LEU A 27 6.11 -4.88 11.27
CA LEU A 27 6.18 -3.43 11.31
C LEU A 27 7.63 -3.00 11.62
N VAL A 28 8.21 -2.19 10.75
CA VAL A 28 9.46 -1.49 10.97
C VAL A 28 9.10 -0.09 11.47
N ASN A 29 9.18 0.07 12.79
CA ASN A 29 8.84 1.31 13.47
C ASN A 29 9.99 1.72 14.40
N ASP A 30 11.00 2.33 13.81
CA ASP A 30 12.13 2.92 14.52
C ASP A 30 12.18 4.43 14.27
N CYS A 31 13.29 5.08 14.63
CA CYS A 31 13.44 6.52 14.46
C CYS A 31 13.69 6.98 13.02
N CYS A 32 13.93 6.04 12.12
CA CYS A 32 14.37 6.29 10.75
C CYS A 32 13.31 5.88 9.73
N GLN A 33 12.50 4.87 10.05
CA GLN A 33 11.57 4.26 9.12
C GLN A 33 10.21 3.99 9.79
N CYS A 34 9.17 4.20 8.99
CA CYS A 34 7.83 3.70 9.23
C CYS A 34 7.40 2.93 7.98
N SER A 35 7.60 1.63 8.00
CA SER A 35 7.32 0.74 6.87
C SER A 35 6.92 -0.65 7.36
N ALA A 36 6.53 -1.52 6.43
CA ALA A 36 6.43 -2.94 6.67
C ALA A 36 7.53 -3.65 5.89
N ALA A 37 7.95 -4.81 6.40
CA ALA A 37 8.92 -5.67 5.76
C ALA A 37 8.57 -7.14 6.02
N PRO A 38 9.04 -8.09 5.19
CA PRO A 38 9.01 -9.52 5.49
C PRO A 38 9.63 -9.84 6.85
N VAL A 39 9.02 -10.79 7.57
CA VAL A 39 9.57 -11.29 8.83
C VAL A 39 10.95 -11.92 8.58
N GLY A 40 11.95 -11.46 9.34
CA GLY A 40 13.32 -11.95 9.26
C GLY A 40 14.20 -11.22 8.24
N GLU A 41 13.66 -10.23 7.52
CA GLU A 41 14.48 -9.34 6.71
C GLU A 41 15.36 -8.44 7.58
N GLU A 42 16.65 -8.35 7.24
CA GLU A 42 17.60 -7.52 7.96
C GLU A 42 17.35 -6.05 7.67
N GLN A 43 16.95 -5.31 8.72
CA GLN A 43 16.62 -3.90 8.62
C GLN A 43 17.88 -3.04 8.59
N PRO A 44 17.89 -1.94 7.82
CA PRO A 44 19.02 -1.02 7.81
C PRO A 44 19.24 -0.44 9.23
N PRO A 45 20.50 -0.25 9.66
CA PRO A 45 20.77 0.29 10.98
C PRO A 45 20.24 1.72 11.10
N CYS A 46 19.45 1.97 12.15
CA CYS A 46 18.99 3.30 12.51
C CYS A 46 19.86 3.88 13.63
N GLU A 47 20.73 4.83 13.29
CA GLU A 47 21.62 5.51 14.25
C GLU A 47 20.94 6.70 14.97
N GLN A 48 19.70 7.03 14.61
CA GLN A 48 18.97 8.16 15.17
C GLN A 48 18.31 7.79 16.49
N ASN A 49 18.35 8.72 17.44
CA ASN A 49 17.56 8.65 18.66
C ASN A 49 16.42 9.67 18.58
N CYS A 50 15.19 9.18 18.65
CA CYS A 50 13.97 9.95 18.58
C CYS A 50 13.21 9.86 19.91
N LEU A 51 12.38 10.87 20.19
CA LEU A 51 11.51 10.86 21.37
C LEU A 51 10.35 9.86 21.23
N GLN A 52 9.99 9.54 20.00
CA GLN A 52 8.96 8.56 19.64
C GLN A 52 9.33 7.91 18.30
N PRO A 53 9.05 6.61 18.10
CA PRO A 53 9.20 5.94 16.81
C PRO A 53 8.46 6.64 15.68
N SER A 54 8.92 6.44 14.43
CA SER A 54 8.45 7.20 13.28
C SER A 54 6.97 6.98 12.98
N CYS A 55 6.48 5.74 13.07
CA CYS A 55 5.06 5.47 12.85
C CYS A 55 4.18 6.08 13.93
N ASP A 56 4.62 6.06 15.19
CA ASP A 56 3.87 6.63 16.30
C ASP A 56 3.75 8.15 16.14
N GLY A 57 4.83 8.80 15.69
CA GLY A 57 4.81 10.23 15.38
C GLY A 57 3.98 10.58 14.15
N LEU A 58 3.91 9.70 13.15
CA LEU A 58 3.19 9.94 11.90
C LEU A 58 1.68 9.66 12.02
N LEU A 59 1.34 8.51 12.59
CA LEU A 59 -0.02 7.95 12.58
C LEU A 59 -0.71 8.01 13.94
N GLY A 60 0.06 8.24 15.01
CA GLY A 60 -0.37 8.06 16.39
C GLY A 60 0.13 6.74 16.96
N ALA A 61 0.41 6.74 18.26
CA ALA A 61 0.97 5.59 18.95
C ALA A 61 0.07 4.36 18.83
N GLY A 62 0.64 3.25 18.35
CA GLY A 62 -0.06 1.96 18.23
C GLY A 62 -1.07 1.86 17.08
N VAL A 63 -1.14 2.86 16.20
CA VAL A 63 -2.03 2.85 15.03
C VAL A 63 -1.46 2.01 13.89
N ALA A 64 -0.14 2.03 13.72
CA ALA A 64 0.52 1.34 12.63
C ALA A 64 0.55 -0.18 12.83
N ALA A 65 0.25 -0.91 11.76
CA ALA A 65 0.45 -2.35 11.67
C ALA A 65 1.02 -2.69 10.29
N ALA A 66 1.61 -3.88 10.16
CA ALA A 66 1.99 -4.43 8.87
C ALA A 66 0.88 -5.35 8.36
N ASP A 67 0.73 -5.43 7.06
CA ASP A 67 -0.24 -6.27 6.38
C ASP A 67 0.36 -6.83 5.09
N CYS A 68 -0.20 -7.95 4.61
CA CYS A 68 0.16 -8.51 3.32
C CYS A 68 -0.89 -8.12 2.28
N ARG A 69 -0.50 -7.31 1.29
CA ARG A 69 -1.39 -6.89 0.21
C ARG A 69 -0.74 -7.18 -1.12
N LEU A 70 -1.43 -7.91 -1.99
CA LEU A 70 -0.92 -8.26 -3.33
C LEU A 70 0.48 -8.91 -3.30
N GLY A 71 0.73 -9.70 -2.25
CA GLY A 71 2.01 -10.37 -2.05
C GLY A 71 3.15 -9.44 -1.65
N GLN A 72 2.87 -8.22 -1.19
CA GLN A 72 3.87 -7.29 -0.65
C GLN A 72 3.56 -6.94 0.80
N CYS A 73 4.60 -6.82 1.61
CA CYS A 73 4.48 -6.32 2.97
C CYS A 73 4.34 -4.80 2.95
N VAL A 74 3.16 -4.31 3.31
CA VAL A 74 2.84 -2.88 3.37
C VAL A 74 2.28 -2.51 4.74
N LEU A 75 2.19 -1.20 5.03
CA LEU A 75 1.45 -0.77 6.21
C LEU A 75 -0.03 -1.11 6.04
N ALA A 76 -0.64 -1.62 7.11
CA ALA A 76 -2.07 -1.91 7.15
C ALA A 76 -2.86 -0.63 6.83
N PRO A 77 -3.84 -0.71 5.91
CA PRO A 77 -4.56 0.46 5.48
C PRO A 77 -5.44 1.03 6.60
N LEU A 78 -5.50 2.36 6.66
CA LEU A 78 -6.37 3.11 7.55
C LEU A 78 -7.67 3.48 6.85
N SER A 79 -8.73 3.72 7.62
CA SER A 79 -9.90 4.39 7.04
C SER A 79 -9.53 5.84 6.69
N CYS A 80 -9.97 6.28 5.52
CA CYS A 80 -9.90 7.68 5.09
C CYS A 80 -11.30 8.22 4.73
N ASN A 81 -12.34 7.51 5.18
CA ASN A 81 -13.73 7.87 4.96
C ASN A 81 -14.21 8.75 6.11
N THR A 82 -14.25 10.06 5.91
CA THR A 82 -14.65 11.02 6.96
C THR A 82 -16.11 10.87 7.42
N ASN A 83 -16.94 10.10 6.70
CA ASN A 83 -18.27 9.73 7.17
C ASN A 83 -18.25 8.73 8.35
N GLU A 84 -17.10 8.13 8.65
CA GLU A 84 -16.88 7.25 9.80
C GLU A 84 -16.45 8.00 11.07
N VAL A 85 -16.34 9.33 11.00
CA VAL A 85 -16.05 10.16 12.19
C VAL A 85 -17.30 10.24 13.08
N LEU A 86 -17.14 9.74 14.31
CA LEU A 86 -18.15 9.72 15.37
C LEU A 86 -17.82 10.67 16.52
N CYS A 87 -16.56 11.10 16.64
CA CYS A 87 -16.11 11.99 17.69
C CYS A 87 -16.64 13.42 17.49
N ASP A 88 -17.18 14.02 18.55
CA ASP A 88 -17.62 15.42 18.55
C ASP A 88 -16.43 16.37 18.75
N ILE A 89 -15.62 16.48 17.71
CA ILE A 89 -14.45 17.37 17.65
C ILE A 89 -14.55 18.24 16.41
N LEU A 90 -13.95 19.44 16.48
CA LEU A 90 -13.89 20.33 15.32
C LEU A 90 -13.08 19.68 14.20
N GLU A 91 -13.62 19.74 12.99
CA GLU A 91 -12.92 19.30 11.79
C GLU A 91 -11.58 20.05 11.65
N PRO A 92 -10.45 19.33 11.59
CA PRO A 92 -9.15 19.95 11.35
C PRO A 92 -9.09 20.61 9.97
N PRO A 93 -8.12 21.51 9.74
CA PRO A 93 -7.87 22.03 8.40
C PRO A 93 -7.70 20.92 7.35
N PRO A 94 -8.04 21.19 6.08
CA PRO A 94 -7.81 20.26 4.98
C PRO A 94 -6.35 19.81 4.91
N CYS A 95 -6.15 18.57 4.48
CA CYS A 95 -4.81 18.04 4.24
C CYS A 95 -4.18 18.69 3.00
N GLU A 96 -2.97 19.22 3.16
CA GLU A 96 -2.21 19.83 2.05
C GLU A 96 -1.39 18.77 1.30
N GLY A 97 -0.90 19.14 0.10
CA GLY A 97 0.06 18.32 -0.63
C GLY A 97 -0.49 16.99 -1.17
N GLY A 98 -1.80 16.88 -1.37
CA GLY A 98 -2.42 15.64 -1.87
C GLY A 98 -2.56 14.54 -0.82
N LEU A 99 -2.29 14.85 0.45
CA LEU A 99 -2.54 13.94 1.56
C LEU A 99 -4.05 13.83 1.86
N VAL A 100 -4.43 12.72 2.50
CA VAL A 100 -5.82 12.42 2.84
C VAL A 100 -5.96 12.30 4.34
N ARG A 101 -7.06 12.78 4.90
CA ARG A 101 -7.35 12.69 6.33
C ARG A 101 -7.69 11.24 6.68
N SER A 102 -6.94 10.63 7.59
CA SER A 102 -7.33 9.33 8.15
C SER A 102 -8.41 9.47 9.22
N VAL A 103 -9.09 8.37 9.50
CA VAL A 103 -10.01 8.18 10.62
C VAL A 103 -9.46 7.07 11.49
N VAL A 104 -9.22 7.38 12.76
CA VAL A 104 -8.65 6.47 13.76
C VAL A 104 -9.57 6.46 14.96
N ASP A 105 -10.01 5.27 15.38
CA ASP A 105 -10.95 5.08 16.50
C ASP A 105 -12.22 5.95 16.40
N GLY A 106 -12.69 6.20 15.17
CA GLY A 106 -13.86 7.05 14.89
C GLY A 106 -13.60 8.54 15.06
N CYS A 107 -12.37 8.99 15.22
CA CYS A 107 -11.99 10.41 15.27
C CYS A 107 -11.15 10.80 14.04
N TYR A 108 -11.03 12.11 13.77
CA TYR A 108 -10.06 12.60 12.80
C TYR A 108 -8.62 12.24 13.21
N GLY A 109 -7.91 11.55 12.33
CA GLY A 109 -6.50 11.21 12.47
C GLY A 109 -5.57 12.15 11.70
N SER A 110 -4.34 11.69 11.51
CA SER A 110 -3.31 12.39 10.75
C SER A 110 -3.65 12.54 9.26
N CYS A 111 -2.96 13.46 8.58
CA CYS A 111 -2.93 13.47 7.11
C CYS A 111 -1.93 12.42 6.63
N VAL A 112 -2.37 11.49 5.79
CA VAL A 112 -1.59 10.35 5.32
C VAL A 112 -1.51 10.31 3.80
N SER A 113 -0.55 9.56 3.27
CA SER A 113 -0.48 9.27 1.83
C SER A 113 -1.75 8.55 1.37
N PRO A 114 -2.25 8.83 0.14
CA PRO A 114 -3.33 8.04 -0.46
C PRO A 114 -3.10 6.53 -0.44
N THR A 115 -1.83 6.07 -0.49
CA THR A 115 -1.46 4.65 -0.43
C THR A 115 -1.74 3.98 0.91
N LEU A 116 -1.89 4.75 1.98
CA LEU A 116 -2.24 4.23 3.31
C LEU A 116 -3.76 4.16 3.54
N CYS A 117 -4.57 4.66 2.61
CA CYS A 117 -6.02 4.61 2.74
C CYS A 117 -6.57 3.27 2.22
N ALA A 118 -7.47 2.64 2.99
CA ALA A 118 -8.22 1.46 2.55
C ALA A 118 -9.07 1.78 1.32
N THR A 119 -9.68 2.96 1.32
CA THR A 119 -10.38 3.54 0.18
C THR A 119 -10.17 5.06 0.16
N LEU A 120 -10.20 5.63 -1.04
CA LEU A 120 -10.13 7.05 -1.29
C LEU A 120 -11.54 7.59 -1.57
N PRO A 121 -11.90 8.74 -0.98
CA PRO A 121 -13.22 9.36 -1.19
C PRO A 121 -13.35 10.05 -2.56
N PHE A 122 -12.34 9.93 -3.42
CA PHE A 122 -12.28 10.49 -4.77
C PHE A 122 -11.69 9.46 -5.74
N ALA A 123 -11.79 9.72 -7.04
CA ALA A 123 -11.15 8.92 -8.07
C ALA A 123 -9.63 9.20 -8.10
N CYS A 124 -8.81 8.18 -7.85
CA CYS A 124 -7.36 8.28 -7.97
C CYS A 124 -6.90 8.26 -9.43
N ASP A 125 -5.63 8.57 -9.65
CA ASP A 125 -4.92 8.29 -10.89
C ASP A 125 -3.51 7.77 -10.61
N ALA A 126 -2.74 7.53 -11.66
CA ALA A 126 -1.34 7.09 -11.53
C ALA A 126 -0.49 8.07 -10.70
N SER A 127 -0.78 9.38 -10.74
CA SER A 127 -0.04 10.39 -9.98
C SER A 127 -0.42 10.41 -8.50
N THR A 128 -1.65 10.01 -8.17
CA THR A 128 -2.18 9.93 -6.80
C THR A 128 -1.45 8.87 -5.99
N CYS A 129 -1.19 7.70 -6.58
CA CYS A 129 -0.62 6.56 -5.86
C CYS A 129 0.92 6.56 -5.86
N GLY A 130 1.55 7.18 -6.86
CA GLY A 130 3.00 7.26 -6.95
C GLY A 130 3.68 5.95 -7.36
N ALA A 131 5.00 5.93 -7.31
CA ALA A 131 5.81 4.79 -7.79
C ALA A 131 5.62 3.54 -6.90
N GLY A 132 5.57 2.36 -7.53
CA GLY A 132 5.33 1.08 -6.85
C GLY A 132 3.86 0.81 -6.50
N TRP A 133 2.96 1.74 -6.84
CA TRP A 133 1.52 1.63 -6.61
C TRP A 133 0.75 1.97 -7.86
N PHE A 134 -0.49 1.49 -7.96
CA PHE A 134 -1.38 1.82 -9.06
C PHE A 134 -2.77 2.12 -8.54
N CYS A 135 -3.49 2.96 -9.29
CA CYS A 135 -4.85 3.31 -8.95
C CYS A 135 -5.82 2.23 -9.44
N VAL A 136 -6.78 1.90 -8.57
CA VAL A 136 -7.87 0.97 -8.82
C VAL A 136 -9.17 1.74 -8.61
N GLN A 137 -10.00 1.81 -9.65
CA GLN A 137 -11.30 2.45 -9.58
C GLN A 137 -12.42 1.46 -9.89
N SER A 138 -13.60 1.69 -9.31
CA SER A 138 -14.85 1.09 -9.80
C SER A 138 -15.39 1.88 -11.00
N GLN A 139 -16.44 1.38 -11.65
CA GLN A 139 -17.13 2.09 -12.74
C GLN A 139 -17.71 3.44 -12.31
N SER A 140 -17.99 3.60 -11.02
CA SER A 140 -18.48 4.85 -10.43
C SER A 140 -17.36 5.87 -10.13
N GLY A 141 -16.09 5.48 -10.28
CA GLY A 141 -14.91 6.31 -10.03
C GLY A 141 -14.50 6.42 -8.55
N ALA A 142 -15.47 6.45 -7.63
CA ALA A 142 -15.23 6.42 -6.18
C ALA A 142 -16.23 5.50 -5.46
N PRO A 143 -15.83 4.76 -4.42
CA PRO A 143 -14.50 4.73 -3.83
C PRO A 143 -13.46 4.13 -4.77
N SER A 144 -12.27 4.71 -4.76
CA SER A 144 -11.08 4.16 -5.44
C SER A 144 -10.05 3.73 -4.39
N LEU A 145 -8.97 3.07 -4.79
CA LEU A 145 -7.88 2.74 -3.88
C LEU A 145 -6.55 2.72 -4.60
N CYS A 146 -5.48 2.90 -3.84
CA CYS A 146 -4.13 2.60 -4.31
C CYS A 146 -3.76 1.18 -3.89
N ALA A 147 -3.34 0.38 -4.86
CA ALA A 147 -2.89 -0.99 -4.67
C ALA A 147 -1.37 -1.06 -4.93
N PRO A 148 -0.60 -1.79 -4.11
CA PRO A 148 0.81 -2.02 -4.37
C PRO A 148 0.98 -2.91 -5.60
N LEU A 149 1.97 -2.62 -6.43
CA LEU A 149 2.23 -3.37 -7.67
C LEU A 149 2.93 -4.69 -7.33
N PRO A 150 2.32 -5.88 -7.60
CA PRO A 150 2.91 -7.16 -7.24
C PRO A 150 4.34 -7.34 -7.78
N ALA A 151 5.13 -8.11 -7.03
CA ALA A 151 6.46 -8.52 -7.47
C ALA A 151 6.39 -9.21 -8.85
N GLY A 152 7.38 -8.94 -9.71
CA GLY A 152 7.43 -9.49 -11.08
C GLY A 152 6.58 -8.76 -12.13
N CYS A 153 5.78 -7.75 -11.75
CA CYS A 153 4.99 -6.97 -12.71
C CYS A 153 5.71 -5.80 -13.38
N GLY A 154 6.98 -5.54 -13.01
CA GLY A 154 7.73 -4.38 -13.48
C GLY A 154 7.06 -3.08 -13.03
N ASP A 155 6.84 -2.14 -13.95
CA ASP A 155 6.15 -0.86 -13.71
C ASP A 155 4.73 -0.84 -14.31
N SER A 156 4.20 -1.98 -14.76
CA SER A 156 2.98 -2.05 -15.58
C SER A 156 1.83 -2.76 -14.84
N PRO A 157 0.92 -2.02 -14.19
CA PRO A 157 -0.29 -2.62 -13.62
C PRO A 157 -1.19 -3.12 -14.75
N SER A 158 -1.44 -4.43 -14.78
CA SER A 158 -2.35 -5.08 -15.73
C SER A 158 -3.24 -6.07 -15.01
N CYS A 159 -4.41 -6.37 -15.58
CA CYS A 159 -5.29 -7.41 -15.03
C CYS A 159 -4.61 -8.78 -14.97
N GLY A 160 -3.69 -9.06 -15.91
CA GLY A 160 -2.88 -10.27 -15.90
C GLY A 160 -1.88 -10.31 -14.74
N CYS A 161 -1.24 -9.17 -14.44
CA CYS A 161 -0.31 -9.02 -13.31
C CYS A 161 -1.00 -9.27 -11.96
N VAL A 162 -2.18 -8.68 -11.75
CA VAL A 162 -2.91 -8.80 -10.47
C VAL A 162 -3.77 -10.06 -10.39
N GLY A 163 -3.78 -10.91 -11.42
CA GLY A 163 -4.71 -12.03 -11.53
C GLY A 163 -4.64 -13.03 -10.37
N GLY A 164 -3.45 -13.23 -9.78
CA GLY A 164 -3.26 -14.08 -8.60
C GLY A 164 -3.84 -13.48 -7.31
N PHE A 165 -4.06 -12.17 -7.29
CA PHE A 165 -4.54 -11.38 -6.15
C PHE A 165 -5.88 -10.71 -6.45
N PHE A 166 -6.58 -11.19 -7.49
CA PHE A 166 -7.71 -10.49 -8.07
C PHE A 166 -8.79 -10.18 -7.04
N ALA A 167 -9.09 -11.14 -6.15
CA ALA A 167 -10.10 -11.01 -5.11
C ALA A 167 -9.79 -9.92 -4.07
N GLU A 168 -8.54 -9.48 -3.95
CA GLU A 168 -8.15 -8.36 -3.07
C GLU A 168 -8.36 -6.99 -3.72
N VAL A 169 -8.48 -6.94 -5.06
CA VAL A 169 -8.47 -5.70 -5.83
C VAL A 169 -9.81 -5.45 -6.52
N CYS A 170 -10.37 -6.47 -7.16
CA CYS A 170 -11.61 -6.38 -7.93
C CYS A 170 -12.58 -7.48 -7.49
N ASN A 171 -13.86 -7.14 -7.37
CA ASN A 171 -14.92 -8.07 -6.95
C ASN A 171 -15.58 -8.81 -8.15
N GLY A 172 -15.30 -8.39 -9.39
CA GLY A 172 -15.95 -8.90 -10.59
C GLY A 172 -15.01 -9.01 -11.78
N GLY A 173 -15.00 -7.99 -12.63
CA GLY A 173 -14.14 -7.88 -13.80
C GLY A 173 -12.99 -6.89 -13.60
N CYS A 174 -11.97 -6.96 -14.45
CA CYS A 174 -10.90 -5.96 -14.54
C CYS A 174 -10.69 -5.57 -16.00
N SER A 175 -10.47 -4.28 -16.21
CA SER A 175 -10.00 -3.74 -17.47
C SER A 175 -8.84 -2.77 -17.22
N GLU A 176 -7.95 -2.66 -18.19
CA GLU A 176 -6.84 -1.70 -18.15
C GLU A 176 -7.36 -0.32 -18.52
N ALA A 177 -6.92 0.70 -17.79
CA ALA A 177 -7.27 2.09 -18.03
C ALA A 177 -6.03 2.98 -17.95
N SER A 178 -6.12 4.21 -18.47
CA SER A 178 -4.99 5.16 -18.43
C SER A 178 -4.60 5.58 -17.02
N PHE A 179 -5.48 5.37 -16.03
CA PHE A 179 -5.22 5.66 -14.63
C PHE A 179 -4.69 4.45 -13.85
N GLY A 180 -4.72 3.24 -14.41
CA GLY A 180 -4.42 1.99 -13.70
C GLY A 180 -5.41 0.90 -14.08
N LEU A 181 -6.13 0.35 -13.10
CA LEU A 181 -7.13 -0.70 -13.33
C LEU A 181 -8.55 -0.20 -13.04
N LEU A 182 -9.48 -0.56 -13.92
CA LEU A 182 -10.91 -0.36 -13.73
C LEU A 182 -11.55 -1.70 -13.36
N CYS A 183 -12.05 -1.81 -12.14
CA CYS A 183 -12.80 -2.95 -11.65
C CYS A 183 -14.29 -2.81 -11.98
N GLU A 184 -14.89 -3.88 -12.50
CA GLU A 184 -16.33 -3.95 -12.68
C GLU A 184 -16.99 -4.35 -11.36
N ASP A 185 -17.94 -3.53 -10.91
CA ASP A 185 -18.83 -3.85 -9.79
C ASP A 185 -19.70 -5.04 -10.22
N GLY A 186 -19.33 -6.26 -9.79
CA GLY A 186 -20.05 -7.49 -10.14
C GLY A 186 -21.56 -7.32 -9.93
N GLY A 187 -22.33 -7.49 -11.01
CA GLY A 187 -23.79 -7.34 -11.03
C GLY A 187 -24.56 -8.47 -10.36
#